data_AF-K1ZD88-F1
#
_entry.id   AF-K1ZD88-F1
#
_cell.length_a   1.000
_cell.length_b   1.000
_cell.length_c   1.000
_cell.angle_alpha   90.00
_cell.angle_beta   90.00
_cell.angle_gamma   90.00
#
_symmetry.space_group_name_H-M   'P 1'
#
loop_
_entity.id
_entity.type
_entity.pdbx_description
1 polymer ?
#
loop_
_entity_poly.entity_id
_entity_poly.type
_entity_poly.pdbx_seq_one_letter_code
_entity_poly.pdbx_strand_id
1 'polypeptide(L)'
;MRNNEPLEDRVQTLEERVKLLEEMFSVSSTPIIVQESMKIKLVSEKEYLIEKKPTDDVQRTFYLGRYLEEHKKMESFTVDDIRMAFKGARVPVPSNINDKINKNIAKGYFMESDPKEGKKSWMLTSTGEQAASSNMESK
;
A
#
# COMPACT_ATOMS: atom_id res chain seq x y z
N MET A 1 -59.75 4.91 4.88
CA MET A 1 -59.57 6.38 4.86
C MET A 1 -58.07 6.63 4.78
N ARG A 2 -57.58 7.32 3.74
CA ARG A 2 -56.15 7.66 3.64
C ARG A 2 -55.90 8.75 4.66
N ASN A 3 -55.14 8.43 5.70
CA ASN A 3 -54.72 9.38 6.71
C ASN A 3 -53.80 10.38 6.04
N ASN A 4 -54.38 11.48 5.53
CA ASN A 4 -53.63 12.66 5.15
C ASN A 4 -53.20 13.30 6.46
N GLU A 5 -52.02 12.93 6.94
CA GLU A 5 -51.29 13.81 7.84
C GLU A 5 -51.24 15.20 7.19
N PRO A 6 -51.50 16.27 7.96
CA PRO A 6 -51.39 17.64 7.50
C PRO A 6 -50.09 17.81 6.73
N LEU A 7 -50.14 18.48 5.58
CA LEU A 7 -48.94 18.72 4.79
C LEU A 7 -47.88 19.45 5.63
N GLU A 8 -48.32 20.28 6.58
CA GLU A 8 -47.47 20.93 7.56
C GLU A 8 -46.65 19.93 8.40
N ASP A 9 -47.27 18.88 8.95
CA ASP A 9 -46.60 17.90 9.80
C ASP A 9 -45.56 17.08 9.03
N ARG A 10 -45.86 16.77 7.76
CA ARG A 10 -44.94 16.05 6.87
C ARG A 10 -43.74 16.91 6.49
N VAL A 11 -43.95 18.20 6.25
CA VAL A 11 -42.87 19.16 5.96
C VAL A 11 -41.99 19.32 7.20
N GLN A 12 -42.59 19.48 8.38
CA GLN A 12 -41.84 19.58 9.63
C GLN A 12 -40.97 18.34 9.89
N THR A 13 -41.54 17.14 9.69
CA THR A 13 -40.79 15.89 9.85
C THR A 13 -39.63 15.78 8.86
N LEU A 14 -39.81 16.27 7.63
CA LEU A 14 -38.75 16.28 6.62
C LEU A 14 -37.67 17.29 6.95
N GLU A 15 -38.02 18.48 7.45
CA GLU A 15 -37.08 19.51 7.88
C GLU A 15 -36.23 19.02 9.05
N GLU A 16 -36.83 18.37 10.05
CA GLU A 16 -36.10 17.77 11.17
C GLU A 16 -35.12 16.68 10.72
N ARG A 17 -35.54 15.82 9.78
CA ARG A 17 -34.67 14.78 9.21
C ARG A 17 -33.53 15.36 8.38
N VAL A 18 -33.79 16.40 7.60
CA VAL A 18 -32.76 17.11 6.82
C VAL A 18 -31.77 17.77 7.77
N LYS A 19 -32.24 18.44 8.81
CA LYS A 19 -31.38 19.05 9.83
C LYS A 19 -30.46 18.03 10.50
N LEU A 20 -30.97 16.85 10.87
CA LEU A 20 -30.14 15.77 11.44
C LEU A 20 -29.09 15.26 10.44
N LEU A 21 -29.46 15.11 9.16
CA LEU A 21 -28.51 14.73 8.11
C LEU A 21 -27.45 15.82 7.91
N GLU A 22 -27.84 17.09 7.87
CA GLU A 22 -26.92 18.22 7.77
C GLU A 22 -26.00 18.33 8.98
N GLU A 23 -26.47 18.03 10.21
CA GLU A 23 -25.64 17.94 11.42
C GLU A 23 -24.66 16.75 11.37
N MET A 24 -25.08 15.59 10.85
CA MET A 24 -24.20 14.44 10.64
C MET A 24 -23.15 14.68 9.53
N PHE A 25 -23.52 15.39 8.47
CA PHE A 25 -22.63 15.71 7.35
C PHE A 25 -21.84 17.01 7.54
N SER A 26 -22.17 17.88 8.50
CA SER A 26 -21.37 19.07 8.82
C SER A 26 -20.07 18.73 9.55
N VAL A 27 -19.95 17.54 10.15
CA VAL A 27 -18.65 16.96 10.55
C VAL A 27 -17.84 16.47 9.34
N SER A 28 -18.51 16.21 8.21
CA SER A 28 -17.89 15.84 6.92
C SER A 28 -17.85 16.99 5.90
N SER A 29 -18.18 18.20 6.33
CA SER A 29 -18.09 19.44 5.55
C SER A 29 -16.98 20.35 6.07
N THR A 30 -15.91 19.75 6.61
CA THR A 30 -14.62 20.28 6.20
C THR A 30 -14.61 20.19 4.67
N PRO A 31 -14.05 21.18 3.95
CA PRO A 31 -13.42 20.79 2.70
C PRO A 31 -12.62 19.54 3.07
N ILE A 32 -12.50 18.54 2.20
CA ILE A 32 -11.23 17.85 2.21
C ILE A 32 -10.26 18.99 1.90
N ILE A 33 -9.78 19.66 2.95
CA ILE A 33 -8.57 20.41 2.93
C ILE A 33 -7.66 19.26 2.56
N VAL A 34 -7.37 19.20 1.26
CA VAL A 34 -6.22 18.52 0.72
C VAL A 34 -5.08 19.28 1.42
N GLN A 35 -4.89 18.90 2.68
CA GLN A 35 -4.02 19.53 3.66
C GLN A 35 -2.67 19.29 3.11
N GLU A 36 -2.15 20.36 2.52
CA GLU A 36 -0.94 20.35 1.76
C GLU A 36 -1.08 19.41 0.56
N SER A 37 -0.69 19.91 -0.61
CA SER A 37 0.26 19.12 -1.36
C SER A 37 1.44 18.82 -0.41
N MET A 38 1.31 17.80 0.45
CA MET A 38 2.42 16.90 0.64
C MET A 38 2.70 16.56 -0.80
N LYS A 39 3.77 17.12 -1.34
CA LYS A 39 4.37 16.56 -2.53
C LYS A 39 4.38 15.09 -2.17
N ILE A 40 3.46 14.30 -2.74
CA ILE A 40 3.62 12.86 -2.79
C ILE A 40 4.81 12.79 -3.74
N LYS A 41 6.00 13.06 -3.20
CA LYS A 41 7.25 12.84 -3.87
C LYS A 41 7.13 11.36 -4.12
N LEU A 42 6.94 11.01 -5.39
CA LEU A 42 7.03 9.65 -5.84
C LEU A 42 8.41 9.21 -5.38
N VAL A 43 8.47 8.55 -4.22
CA VAL A 43 9.72 8.09 -3.63
C VAL A 43 10.28 7.18 -4.69
N SER A 44 11.39 7.56 -5.30
CA SER A 44 12.00 6.70 -6.33
C SER A 44 12.44 5.40 -5.66
N GLU A 45 12.47 4.31 -6.40
CA GLU A 45 13.07 3.05 -5.95
C GLU A 45 14.45 3.28 -5.33
N LYS A 46 15.22 4.24 -5.89
CA LYS A 46 16.53 4.62 -5.38
C LYS A 46 16.47 5.31 -4.01
N GLU A 47 15.55 6.25 -3.83
CA GLU A 47 15.40 6.98 -2.57
C GLU A 47 14.92 6.04 -1.46
N TYR A 48 14.01 5.13 -1.77
CA TYR A 48 13.54 4.10 -0.85
C TYR A 48 14.68 3.20 -0.36
N LEU A 49 15.56 2.75 -1.26
CA LEU A 49 16.73 1.97 -0.87
C LEU A 49 17.74 2.79 -0.04
N ILE A 50 17.92 4.08 -0.33
CA ILE A 50 18.81 4.95 0.46
C ILE A 50 18.28 5.12 1.88
N GLU A 51 16.97 5.26 2.05
CA GLU A 51 16.33 5.38 3.36
C GLU A 51 16.53 4.09 4.18
N LYS A 52 16.25 2.93 3.58
CA LYS A 52 16.28 1.63 4.28
C LYS A 52 17.69 1.03 4.42
N LYS A 53 18.67 1.52 3.65
CA LYS A 53 20.09 1.14 3.71
C LYS A 53 20.33 -0.39 3.72
N PRO A 54 19.83 -1.15 2.73
CA PRO A 54 20.07 -2.59 2.68
C PRO A 54 21.56 -2.92 2.50
N THR A 55 22.02 -3.89 3.27
CA THR A 55 23.41 -4.34 3.29
C THR A 55 23.74 -5.24 2.11
N ASP A 56 22.83 -6.15 1.75
CA ASP A 56 23.05 -7.18 0.74
C ASP A 56 21.93 -7.25 -0.32
N ASP A 57 22.13 -8.08 -1.33
CA ASP A 57 21.15 -8.26 -2.41
C ASP A 57 19.86 -8.93 -1.93
N VAL A 58 19.90 -9.67 -0.82
CA VAL A 58 18.71 -10.30 -0.21
C VAL A 58 17.81 -9.22 0.39
N GLN A 59 18.37 -8.31 1.18
CA GLN A 59 17.68 -7.15 1.75
C GLN A 59 17.23 -6.18 0.66
N ARG A 60 18.06 -5.90 -0.37
CA ARG A 60 17.64 -5.09 -1.52
C ARG A 60 16.41 -5.68 -2.19
N THR A 61 16.40 -6.99 -2.42
CA THR A 61 15.26 -7.70 -3.00
C THR A 61 14.02 -7.58 -2.11
N PHE A 62 14.19 -7.70 -0.79
CA PHE A 62 13.12 -7.53 0.19
C PHE A 62 12.48 -6.13 0.13
N TYR A 63 13.30 -5.08 0.26
CA TYR A 63 12.80 -3.70 0.23
C TYR A 63 12.21 -3.32 -1.13
N LEU A 64 12.78 -3.80 -2.24
CA LEU A 64 12.18 -3.58 -3.54
C LEU A 64 10.85 -4.30 -3.69
N GLY A 65 10.72 -5.53 -3.20
CA GLY A 65 9.42 -6.23 -3.17
C GLY A 65 8.36 -5.44 -2.39
N ARG A 66 8.71 -4.97 -1.19
CA ARG A 66 7.83 -4.11 -0.40
C ARG A 66 7.47 -2.80 -1.11
N TYR A 67 8.43 -2.17 -1.76
CA TYR A 67 8.18 -0.95 -2.53
C TYR A 67 7.16 -1.16 -3.65
N LEU A 68 7.21 -2.31 -4.33
CA LEU A 68 6.24 -2.66 -5.37
C LEU A 68 4.81 -2.78 -4.81
N GLU A 69 4.65 -3.27 -3.58
CA GLU A 69 3.33 -3.34 -2.94
C GLU A 69 2.87 -1.99 -2.38
N GLU A 70 3.72 -1.31 -1.60
CA GLU A 70 3.34 -0.08 -0.90
C GLU A 70 3.15 1.11 -1.84
N HIS A 71 4.11 1.30 -2.76
CA HIS A 71 4.19 2.47 -3.61
C HIS A 71 3.64 2.22 -5.02
N LYS A 72 3.79 1.01 -5.57
CA LYS A 72 3.18 0.67 -6.87
C LYS A 72 1.82 -0.04 -6.76
N LYS A 73 1.31 -0.27 -5.55
CA LYS A 73 -0.01 -0.88 -5.28
C LYS A 73 -0.19 -2.23 -5.98
N MET A 74 0.88 -3.01 -6.11
CA MET A 74 0.80 -4.36 -6.64
C MET A 74 0.53 -5.36 -5.52
N GLU A 75 -0.48 -6.21 -5.68
CA GLU A 75 -0.79 -7.28 -4.70
C GLU A 75 0.24 -8.42 -4.72
N SER A 76 0.84 -8.65 -5.89
CA SER A 76 1.91 -9.62 -6.09
C SER A 76 2.87 -9.15 -7.17
N PHE A 77 4.12 -9.58 -7.03
CA PHE A 77 5.22 -9.23 -7.92
C PHE A 77 5.93 -10.47 -8.46
N THR A 78 6.47 -10.34 -9.65
CA THR A 78 7.24 -11.38 -10.34
C THR A 78 8.74 -11.09 -10.29
N VAL A 79 9.56 -12.04 -10.76
CA VAL A 79 11.01 -11.83 -10.92
C VAL A 79 11.31 -10.63 -11.84
N ASP A 80 10.50 -10.44 -12.88
CA ASP A 80 10.67 -9.36 -13.84
C ASP A 80 10.37 -7.99 -13.20
N ASP A 81 9.36 -7.91 -12.34
CA ASP A 81 9.03 -6.68 -11.60
C ASP A 81 10.17 -6.27 -10.67
N ILE A 82 10.73 -7.23 -9.92
CA ILE A 82 11.89 -7.00 -9.07
C ILE A 82 13.09 -6.55 -9.92
N ARG A 83 13.35 -7.21 -11.05
CA ARG A 83 14.42 -6.82 -11.97
C ARG A 83 14.24 -5.38 -12.47
N MET A 84 13.03 -4.99 -12.81
CA MET A 84 12.71 -3.61 -13.19
C MET A 84 12.91 -2.64 -12.02
N ALA A 85 12.55 -3.04 -10.80
CA ALA A 85 12.77 -2.24 -9.60
C ALA A 85 14.27 -2.00 -9.32
N PHE A 86 15.12 -3.01 -9.49
CA PHE A 86 16.58 -2.86 -9.39
C PHE A 86 17.13 -1.87 -10.44
N LYS A 87 16.63 -1.96 -11.69
CA LYS A 87 16.98 -1.01 -12.75
C LYS A 87 16.53 0.41 -12.42
N GLY A 88 15.29 0.58 -11.92
CA GLY A 88 14.75 1.87 -11.47
C GLY A 88 15.58 2.47 -10.33
N ALA A 89 16.03 1.64 -9.39
CA ALA A 89 16.89 2.05 -8.30
C ALA A 89 18.33 2.39 -8.73
N ARG A 90 18.71 2.08 -9.98
CA ARG A 90 20.10 2.17 -10.49
C ARG A 90 21.10 1.38 -9.64
N VAL A 91 20.68 0.21 -9.17
CA VAL A 91 21.49 -0.72 -8.38
C VAL A 91 21.82 -1.96 -9.23
N PRO A 92 23.00 -2.57 -9.07
CA PRO A 92 23.33 -3.82 -9.77
C PRO A 92 22.24 -4.87 -9.55
N VAL A 93 21.76 -5.42 -10.67
CA VAL A 93 20.80 -6.52 -10.65
C VAL A 93 21.56 -7.80 -10.28
N PRO A 94 21.11 -8.55 -9.26
CA PRO A 94 21.76 -9.81 -8.89
C PRO A 94 21.60 -10.85 -10.00
N SER A 95 22.62 -11.69 -10.19
CA SER A 95 22.62 -12.74 -11.23
C SER A 95 21.48 -13.75 -11.05
N ASN A 96 21.06 -13.99 -9.79
CA ASN A 96 19.97 -14.90 -9.47
C ASN A 96 19.00 -14.26 -8.46
N ILE A 97 17.95 -13.61 -8.98
CA ILE A 97 16.88 -13.00 -8.16
C ILE A 97 16.06 -14.09 -7.45
N ASN A 98 15.81 -15.24 -8.08
CA ASN A 98 15.06 -16.34 -7.47
C ASN A 98 15.75 -16.85 -6.19
N ASP A 99 17.09 -16.94 -6.17
CA ASP A 99 17.85 -17.26 -4.95
C ASP A 99 17.57 -16.25 -3.83
N LYS A 100 17.52 -14.95 -4.15
CA LYS A 100 17.25 -13.89 -3.15
C LYS A 100 15.81 -13.94 -2.64
N ILE A 101 14.85 -14.20 -3.53
CA ILE A 101 13.45 -14.40 -3.16
C ILE A 101 13.32 -15.61 -2.24
N ASN A 102 13.89 -16.76 -2.59
CA ASN A 102 13.84 -17.97 -1.76
C ASN A 102 14.47 -17.76 -0.37
N LYS A 103 15.55 -16.96 -0.27
CA LYS A 103 16.12 -16.57 1.03
C LYS A 103 15.20 -15.70 1.86
N ASN A 104 14.42 -14.82 1.23
CA ASN A 104 13.40 -14.03 1.92
C ASN A 104 12.17 -14.86 2.31
N ILE A 105 11.80 -15.86 1.51
CA ILE A 105 10.78 -16.85 1.86
C ILE A 105 11.23 -17.68 3.07
N ALA A 106 12.48 -18.15 3.09
CA ALA A 106 13.04 -18.91 4.22
C ALA A 106 13.05 -18.11 5.53
N LYS A 107 13.15 -16.78 5.46
CA LYS A 107 13.02 -15.87 6.61
C LYS A 107 11.57 -15.53 6.96
N GLY A 108 10.61 -15.98 6.16
CA GLY A 108 9.18 -15.72 6.34
C GLY A 108 8.71 -14.34 5.87
N TYR A 109 9.52 -13.60 5.11
CA TYR A 109 9.18 -12.25 4.65
C TYR A 109 8.34 -12.23 3.37
N PHE A 110 8.52 -13.23 2.51
CA PHE A 110 7.75 -13.41 1.29
C PHE A 110 7.00 -14.74 1.33
N MET A 111 5.91 -14.80 0.58
CA MET A 111 5.17 -16.03 0.31
C MET A 111 4.85 -16.14 -1.18
N GLU A 112 4.73 -17.39 -1.67
CA GLU A 112 4.25 -17.64 -3.03
C GLU A 112 2.77 -17.23 -3.13
N SER A 113 2.44 -16.54 -4.22
CA SER A 113 1.08 -16.05 -4.51
C SER A 113 0.54 -16.76 -5.75
N ASP A 114 -0.72 -16.49 -6.10
CA ASP A 114 -1.33 -17.01 -7.31
C ASP A 114 -0.56 -16.54 -8.56
N PRO A 115 -0.28 -17.45 -9.52
CA PRO A 115 0.52 -17.12 -10.69
C PRO A 115 0.00 -15.89 -11.43
N LYS A 116 0.86 -14.90 -11.61
CA LYS A 116 0.56 -13.69 -12.36
C LYS A 116 1.05 -13.87 -13.80
N GLU A 117 0.14 -13.78 -14.76
CA GLU A 117 0.46 -13.93 -16.19
C GLU A 117 1.15 -15.27 -16.54
N GLY A 118 0.80 -16.35 -15.86
CA GLY A 118 1.41 -17.67 -16.05
C GLY A 118 2.84 -17.79 -15.51
N LYS A 119 3.32 -16.79 -14.78
CA LYS A 119 4.63 -16.81 -14.09
C LYS A 119 4.42 -16.95 -12.59
N LYS A 120 5.43 -17.50 -11.91
CA LYS A 120 5.50 -17.49 -10.45
C LYS A 120 5.52 -16.06 -9.94
N SER A 121 4.71 -15.81 -8.93
CA SER A 121 4.53 -14.54 -8.26
C SER A 121 4.73 -14.73 -6.76
N TRP A 122 5.09 -13.64 -6.10
CA TRP A 122 5.26 -13.61 -4.66
C TRP A 122 4.63 -12.34 -4.10
N MET A 123 4.31 -12.40 -2.82
CA MET A 123 3.81 -11.26 -2.06
C MET A 123 4.49 -11.17 -0.70
N LEU A 124 4.45 -10.00 -0.10
CA LEU A 124 4.94 -9.73 1.24
C LEU A 124 4.00 -10.35 2.28
N THR A 125 4.56 -10.93 3.32
CA THR A 125 3.77 -11.43 4.45
C THR A 125 3.62 -10.35 5.52
N SER A 126 2.65 -10.49 6.41
CA SER A 126 2.52 -9.62 7.59
C SER A 126 3.78 -9.63 8.48
N THR A 127 4.55 -10.73 8.47
CA THR A 127 5.85 -10.81 9.16
C THR A 127 6.92 -9.98 8.45
N GLY A 128 6.96 -10.03 7.12
CA GLY A 128 7.79 -9.15 6.30
C GLY A 128 7.41 -7.68 6.53
N GLU A 129 6.13 -7.39 6.72
CA GLU A 129 5.68 -6.02 6.98
C GLU A 129 6.23 -5.45 8.30
N GLN A 130 6.17 -6.25 9.36
CA GLN A 130 6.71 -5.89 10.66
C GLN A 130 8.23 -5.79 10.62
N ALA A 131 8.90 -6.72 9.93
CA ALA A 131 10.36 -6.74 9.81
C ALA A 131 10.95 -5.53 9.06
N ALA A 132 10.21 -4.86 8.19
CA ALA A 132 10.69 -3.62 7.57
C ALA A 132 10.51 -2.39 8.48
N SER A 133 9.56 -2.46 9.42
CA SER A 133 9.25 -1.38 10.36
C SER A 133 10.20 -1.38 11.56
N SER A 134 10.51 -2.58 12.06
CA SER A 134 11.63 -2.80 12.95
C SER A 134 12.91 -2.82 12.12
N ASN A 135 13.50 -1.64 11.92
CA ASN A 135 14.81 -1.42 11.31
C ASN A 135 15.70 -2.65 11.55
N MET A 136 15.93 -3.50 10.54
CA MET A 136 16.53 -4.83 10.71
C MET A 136 17.89 -4.69 11.39
N GLU A 137 17.91 -4.80 12.72
CA GLU A 137 19.13 -4.75 13.50
C GLU A 137 19.90 -6.04 13.25
N SER A 138 21.07 -5.84 12.66
CA SER A 138 22.07 -6.85 12.35
C SER A 138 22.30 -7.82 13.51
N LYS A 139 22.36 -9.12 13.17
CA LYS A 139 23.20 -10.10 13.85
C LYS A 139 24.12 -10.74 12.84
#